data_AF-A0AAV5IXN7-F1
#
_entry.id   AF-A0AAV5IXN7-F1
#
_cell.length_a   1.000
_cell.length_b   1.000
_cell.length_c   1.000
_cell.angle_alpha   90.00
_cell.angle_beta   90.00
_cell.angle_gamma   90.00
#
_symmetry.space_group_name_H-M   'P 1'
#
loop_
_entity.id
_entity.type
_entity.pdbx_description
1 polymer ?
#
loop_
_entity_poly.entity_id
_entity_poly.type
_entity_poly.pdbx_seq_one_letter_code
_entity_poly.pdbx_strand_id
1 'polypeptide(L)'
;MVSIAYLGRTVDTVVMNPPFGTRKKGADMDFLFVALNVASQAVYSLHKTSTREHVKRAALRDFNASSAEVLCELRFDVPQLYKFHKKKEVDVAVDLWRLVPKRIQGKDI
;
A
#
# COMPACT_ATOMS: atom_id res chain seq x y z
N MET A 1 -14.34 -16.87 7.39
CA MET A 1 -12.98 -16.33 7.15
C MET A 1 -12.40 -17.09 5.97
N VAL A 2 -12.39 -16.48 4.78
CA VAL A 2 -11.89 -17.14 3.56
C VAL A 2 -10.39 -17.00 3.55
N SER A 3 -9.68 -18.10 3.80
CA SER A 3 -8.23 -18.19 3.62
C SER A 3 -7.94 -18.24 2.12
N ILE A 4 -7.44 -17.15 1.55
CA ILE A 4 -6.81 -17.20 0.23
C ILE A 4 -5.39 -17.73 0.47
N ALA A 5 -5.22 -19.03 0.31
CA ALA A 5 -3.90 -19.64 0.26
C ALA A 5 -3.22 -19.19 -1.04
N TYR A 6 -2.32 -18.20 -0.95
CA TYR A 6 -1.38 -17.90 -2.02
C TYR A 6 -0.35 -19.04 -2.09
N LEU A 7 -0.74 -20.11 -2.79
CA LEU A 7 0.11 -21.25 -3.10
C LEU A 7 1.31 -20.80 -3.95
N GLY A 8 2.43 -20.53 -3.28
CA GLY A 8 3.77 -20.71 -3.82
C GLY A 8 4.30 -19.69 -4.83
N ARG A 9 3.65 -18.54 -5.03
CA ARG A 9 4.21 -17.45 -5.87
C ARG A 9 4.55 -16.23 -5.03
N THR A 10 5.75 -16.24 -4.47
CA THR A 10 6.40 -15.04 -3.93
C THR A 10 7.04 -14.27 -5.08
N VAL A 11 6.87 -12.95 -5.10
CA VAL A 11 7.61 -12.06 -5.99
C VAL A 11 8.64 -11.29 -5.17
N ASP A 12 9.76 -10.91 -5.75
CA ASP A 12 10.78 -10.17 -5.00
C ASP A 12 10.27 -8.81 -4.53
N THR A 13 9.64 -8.08 -5.45
CA THR A 13 9.18 -6.71 -5.20
C THR A 13 7.79 -6.49 -5.78
N VAL A 14 6.93 -5.83 -4.99
CA VAL A 14 5.64 -5.28 -5.45
C VAL A 14 5.78 -3.77 -5.58
N VAL A 15 5.31 -3.20 -6.69
CA VAL A 15 5.17 -1.75 -6.88
C VAL A 15 3.71 -1.45 -7.19
N MET A 16 3.10 -0.50 -6.48
CA MET A 16 1.68 -0.20 -6.66
C MET A 16 1.31 1.26 -6.42
N ASN A 17 0.26 1.68 -7.12
CA ASN A 17 -0.47 2.92 -6.89
C ASN A 17 -1.93 2.54 -6.58
N PRO A 18 -2.23 2.13 -5.34
CA PRO A 18 -3.55 1.61 -5.00
C PRO A 18 -4.62 2.70 -5.06
N PRO A 19 -5.90 2.35 -5.25
CA PRO A 19 -6.97 3.31 -5.26
C PRO A 19 -7.06 4.06 -3.91
N PHE A 20 -6.95 5.39 -3.93
CA PHE A 20 -6.86 6.28 -2.77
C PHE A 20 -8.13 6.42 -1.90
N GLY A 21 -8.98 5.39 -1.84
CA GLY A 21 -10.14 5.34 -0.94
C GLY A 21 -11.29 6.31 -1.25
N THR A 22 -11.24 7.03 -2.38
CA THR A 22 -12.22 8.08 -2.73
C THR A 22 -13.62 7.54 -3.02
N ARG A 23 -13.73 6.28 -3.47
CA ARG A 23 -15.01 5.59 -3.76
C ARG A 23 -15.33 4.45 -2.79
N LYS A 24 -14.31 3.68 -2.38
CA LYS A 24 -14.43 2.60 -1.39
C LYS A 24 -13.35 2.80 -0.33
N LYS A 25 -13.77 3.08 0.91
CA LYS A 25 -12.84 3.24 2.04
C LYS A 25 -12.08 1.93 2.28
N GLY A 26 -10.78 2.02 2.54
CA GLY A 26 -9.93 0.89 2.93
C GLY A 26 -9.40 0.02 1.78
N ALA A 27 -9.77 0.29 0.53
CA ALA A 27 -9.27 -0.49 -0.61
C ALA A 27 -7.75 -0.42 -0.77
N ASP A 28 -7.13 0.71 -0.42
CA ASP A 28 -5.68 0.87 -0.36
C ASP A 28 -5.01 -0.03 0.68
N MET A 29 -5.68 -0.24 1.81
CA MET A 29 -5.20 -1.10 2.88
C MET A 29 -5.35 -2.59 2.54
N ASP A 30 -6.44 -2.98 1.84
CA ASP A 30 -6.61 -4.34 1.32
C ASP A 30 -5.47 -4.72 0.36
N PHE A 31 -5.08 -3.79 -0.53
CA PHE A 31 -3.95 -3.97 -1.44
C PHE A 31 -2.63 -4.08 -0.68
N LEU A 32 -2.41 -3.20 0.31
CA LEU A 32 -1.19 -3.22 1.12
C LEU A 32 -1.03 -4.52 1.90
N PHE A 33 -2.12 -5.03 2.48
CA PHE A 33 -2.12 -6.32 3.17
C PHE A 33 -1.69 -7.45 2.23
N VAL A 34 -2.29 -7.56 1.05
CA VAL A 34 -1.92 -8.61 0.09
C VAL A 34 -0.47 -8.44 -0.38
N ALA A 35 -0.05 -7.22 -0.71
CA ALA A 35 1.30 -6.93 -1.18
C ALA A 35 2.37 -7.39 -0.17
N LEU A 36 2.16 -7.12 1.12
CA LEU A 36 3.07 -7.54 2.19
C LEU A 36 3.09 -9.05 2.44
N ASN A 37 2.05 -9.78 2.04
CA ASN A 37 2.01 -11.24 2.13
C ASN A 37 2.62 -11.96 0.91
N VAL A 38 2.71 -11.29 -0.24
CA VAL A 38 3.25 -11.89 -1.48
C VAL A 38 4.67 -11.45 -1.83
N ALA A 39 5.10 -10.27 -1.37
CA ALA A 39 6.46 -9.79 -1.57
C ALA A 39 7.45 -10.52 -0.64
N SER A 40 8.62 -10.91 -1.16
CA SER A 40 9.69 -11.49 -0.35
C SER A 40 10.73 -10.47 0.12
N GLN A 41 10.91 -9.35 -0.61
CA GLN A 41 11.94 -8.35 -0.30
C GLN A 41 11.38 -6.95 -0.04
N ALA A 42 10.50 -6.45 -0.91
CA ALA A 42 10.04 -5.06 -0.80
C ALA A 42 8.63 -4.82 -1.37
N VAL A 43 7.94 -3.84 -0.79
CA VAL A 43 6.72 -3.25 -1.33
C VAL A 43 6.93 -1.75 -1.47
N TYR A 44 6.74 -1.22 -2.67
CA TYR A 44 6.70 0.21 -2.95
C TYR A 44 5.26 0.62 -3.23
N SER A 45 4.73 1.57 -2.45
CA SER A 45 3.31 1.94 -2.52
C SER A 45 3.11 3.44 -2.37
N LEU A 46 2.16 3.99 -3.13
CA LEU A 46 1.69 5.36 -2.96
C LEU A 46 0.48 5.40 -2.02
N HIS A 47 0.56 6.17 -0.94
CA HIS A 47 -0.56 6.41 -0.03
C HIS A 47 -0.69 7.90 0.29
N LYS A 48 -1.89 8.40 0.58
CA LYS A 48 -2.08 9.82 0.91
C LYS A 48 -1.27 10.19 2.15
N THR A 49 -0.60 11.34 2.11
CA THR A 49 0.15 11.87 3.26
C THR A 49 -0.74 12.03 4.50
N SER A 50 -2.01 12.40 4.31
CA SER A 50 -3.00 12.52 5.41
C SER A 50 -3.31 11.20 6.14
N THR A 51 -2.93 10.05 5.55
CA THR A 51 -3.14 8.71 6.13
C THR A 51 -1.86 8.07 6.65
N ARG A 52 -0.74 8.80 6.66
CA ARG A 52 0.61 8.30 7.00
C ARG A 52 0.66 7.47 8.27
N GLU A 53 0.12 7.99 9.37
CA GLU A 53 0.12 7.30 10.67
C GLU A 53 -0.72 6.02 10.66
N HIS A 54 -1.81 6.00 9.89
CA HIS A 54 -2.66 4.82 9.76
C HIS A 54 -1.93 3.72 8.98
N VAL A 55 -1.33 4.06 7.83
CA VAL A 55 -0.54 3.15 6.99
C VAL A 55 0.62 2.55 7.78
N LYS A 56 1.42 3.39 8.45
CA LYS A 56 2.57 2.95 9.26
C LYS A 56 2.14 1.98 10.36
N ARG A 57 1.07 2.31 11.09
CA ARG A 57 0.57 1.48 12.18
C ARG A 57 0.10 0.12 11.68
N ALA A 58 -0.75 0.10 10.65
CA ALA A 58 -1.29 -1.13 10.10
C ALA A 58 -0.21 -2.02 9.50
N ALA A 59 0.74 -1.45 8.75
CA ALA A 59 1.84 -2.21 8.18
C ALA A 59 2.68 -2.94 9.24
N LEU A 60 3.10 -2.23 10.29
CA LEU A 60 4.01 -2.76 11.32
C LEU A 60 3.31 -3.68 12.33
N ARG A 61 2.05 -3.41 12.66
CA ARG A 61 1.30 -4.16 13.69
C ARG A 61 0.45 -5.29 13.11
N ASP A 62 -0.17 -5.07 11.96
CA ASP A 62 -1.27 -5.92 11.48
C ASP A 62 -0.95 -6.70 10.19
N PHE A 63 -0.11 -6.16 9.29
CA PHE A 63 0.04 -6.69 7.91
C PHE A 63 1.38 -7.37 7.60
N ASN A 64 2.20 -7.68 8.61
CA ASN A 64 3.47 -8.38 8.45
C ASN A 64 4.66 -7.57 7.88
N ALA A 65 4.69 -6.24 8.03
CA ALA A 65 5.91 -5.47 7.72
C ALA A 65 6.91 -5.49 8.88
N SER A 66 8.19 -5.68 8.58
CA SER A 66 9.33 -5.50 9.48
C SER A 66 9.75 -4.02 9.57
N SER A 67 9.63 -3.28 8.47
CA SER A 67 9.87 -1.85 8.40
C SER A 67 8.91 -1.16 7.43
N ALA A 68 8.68 0.14 7.68
CA ALA A 68 7.84 1.01 6.86
C ALA A 68 8.43 2.42 6.87
N GLU A 69 8.93 2.86 5.72
CA GLU A 69 9.64 4.12 5.55
C GLU A 69 8.99 4.94 4.42
N VAL A 70 8.86 6.24 4.63
CA VAL A 70 8.51 7.18 3.56
C VAL A 70 9.80 7.63 2.89
N LEU A 71 9.99 7.28 1.63
CA LEU A 71 11.18 7.65 0.85
C LEU A 71 11.11 9.09 0.35
N CYS A 72 9.92 9.53 -0.09
CA CYS A 72 9.69 10.90 -0.49
C CYS A 72 8.21 11.27 -0.42
N GLU A 73 7.94 12.56 -0.33
CA GLU A 73 6.61 13.16 -0.45
C GLU A 73 6.44 13.68 -1.89
N LEU A 74 5.32 13.36 -2.51
CA LEU A 74 4.97 13.74 -3.88
C LEU A 74 3.68 14.54 -3.88
N ARG A 75 3.55 15.47 -4.81
CA ARG A 75 2.32 16.20 -5.09
C ARG A 75 1.89 15.92 -6.52
N PHE A 76 0.67 15.47 -6.70
CA PHE A 76 0.08 15.27 -8.02
C PHE A 76 -1.01 16.31 -8.26
N ASP A 77 -0.86 17.07 -9.34
CA ASP A 77 -1.95 17.81 -9.93
C ASP A 77 -2.77 16.83 -10.78
N VAL A 78 -3.93 16.41 -10.26
CA VAL A 78 -4.83 15.54 -11.00
C VAL A 78 -5.81 16.42 -11.79
N PRO A 79 -5.67 16.53 -13.13
CA PRO A 79 -6.57 17.33 -13.94
C PRO A 79 -7.99 16.73 -13.93
N GLN A 80 -8.99 17.57 -14.20
CA GLN A 80 -10.38 17.16 -14.22
C GLN A 80 -10.71 16.19 -15.38
N LEU A 81 -10.43 14.90 -15.20
CA LEU A 81 -10.67 13.89 -16.24
C LEU A 81 -12.14 13.44 -16.34
N TYR A 82 -12.99 13.73 -15.35
CA TYR A 82 -14.38 13.26 -15.29
C TYR A 82 -15.40 14.35 -14.93
N LYS A 83 -16.61 14.22 -15.50
CA LYS A 83 -17.74 15.17 -15.36
C LYS A 83 -18.27 15.33 -13.92
N PHE A 84 -17.98 14.39 -13.01
CA PHE A 84 -18.44 14.42 -11.62
C PHE A 84 -17.45 15.10 -10.64
N HIS A 85 -16.32 15.60 -11.13
CA HIS A 85 -15.38 16.37 -10.30
C HIS A 85 -15.89 17.79 -10.07
N LYS A 86 -16.12 18.16 -8.79
CA LYS A 86 -16.58 19.50 -8.40
C LYS A 86 -15.46 20.56 -8.38
N LYS A 87 -14.19 20.16 -8.43
CA LYS A 87 -13.01 21.04 -8.40
C LYS A 87 -12.20 20.84 -9.69
N LYS A 88 -11.69 21.94 -10.25
CA LYS A 88 -10.90 21.97 -11.51
C LYS A 88 -9.59 21.17 -11.41
N GLU A 89 -8.93 21.26 -10.26
CA GLU A 89 -7.71 20.51 -9.92
C GLU A 89 -7.78 20.14 -8.45
N VAL A 90 -7.26 18.97 -8.11
CA VAL A 90 -7.05 18.56 -6.72
C VAL A 90 -5.56 18.27 -6.57
N ASP A 91 -4.87 19.07 -5.76
CA ASP A 91 -3.53 18.75 -5.28
C ASP A 91 -3.63 17.54 -4.35
N VAL A 92 -3.08 16.41 -4.77
CA VAL A 92 -3.05 15.18 -4.00
C VAL A 92 -1.64 14.98 -3.46
N ALA A 93 -1.47 15.29 -2.18
CA ALA A 93 -0.25 14.95 -1.43
C ALA A 93 -0.23 13.44 -1.13
N VAL A 94 0.80 12.75 -1.63
CA VAL A 94 1.04 11.34 -1.36
C VAL A 94 2.47 11.09 -0.91
N ASP A 95 2.65 9.96 -0.26
CA ASP A 95 3.95 9.46 0.17
C ASP A 95 4.31 8.26 -0.70
N LEU A 96 5.56 8.21 -1.17
CA LEU A 96 6.16 6.98 -1.66
C LEU A 96 6.71 6.19 -0.47
N TRP A 97 6.06 5.07 -0.17
CA TRP A 97 6.49 4.16 0.87
C TRP A 97 7.43 3.10 0.32
N ARG A 98 8.41 2.72 1.13
CA ARG A 98 9.09 1.44 1.06
C ARG A 98 8.77 0.65 2.32
N LEU A 99 8.17 -0.52 2.14
CA LEU A 99 7.87 -1.45 3.21
C LEU A 99 8.62 -2.76 2.98
N VAL A 100 9.12 -3.36 4.06
CA VAL A 100 9.87 -4.63 4.00
C VAL A 100 9.05 -5.70 4.72
N PRO A 101 8.57 -6.75 4.05
CA PRO A 101 7.89 -7.88 4.69
C PRO A 101 8.78 -8.57 5.75
N LYS A 102 8.20 -9.10 6.82
CA LYS A 102 8.92 -10.02 7.71
C LYS A 102 9.14 -11.33 6.95
N ARG A 103 10.36 -11.89 7.01
CA ARG A 103 10.61 -13.24 6.52
C ARG A 103 9.68 -14.21 7.25
N ILE A 104 8.87 -14.93 6.49
CA ILE A 104 8.18 -16.12 6.99
C ILE A 104 9.29 -17.13 7.25
N GLN A 105 9.63 -17.37 8.52
CA GLN A 105 10.45 -18.53 8.88
C GLN A 105 9.64 -19.75 8.43
N GLY A 106 10.15 -20.46 7.43
CA GLY A 106 9.63 -21.79 7.14
C GLY A 106 9.74 -22.59 8.44
N LYS A 107 8.62 -23.14 8.92
CA LYS A 107 8.72 -24.35 9.73
C LYS A 107 9.31 -25.38 8.79
N ASP A 108 10.59 -25.68 9.00
CA ASP A 108 11.20 -26.88 8.45
C ASP A 108 10.26 -28.05 8.78
N ILE A 109 9.81 -28.74 7.74
CA ILE A 109 9.09 -30.01 7.83
C ILE A 109 10.12 -31.10 8.09
#